data_AF-A0AAJ2Y2H2-F1
#
_entry.id   AF-A0AAJ2Y2H2-F1
#
_cell.length_a   1.000
_cell.length_b   1.000
_cell.length_c   1.000
_cell.angle_alpha   90.00
_cell.angle_beta   90.00
_cell.angle_gamma   90.00
#
_symmetry.space_group_name_H-M   'P 1'
#
loop_
_entity.id
_entity.type
_entity.pdbx_description
1 polymer ?
#
loop_
_entity_poly.entity_id
_entity_poly.type
_entity_poly.pdbx_seq_one_letter_code
_entity_poly.pdbx_strand_id
1 'polypeptide(L)'
;MKVQGNRFISPNGDVKCNLNAVVYAINCGADIQYLQLQEIDEPERLKFNDNCKKFGLEQRMLDYTIEHDKNHELWRYDPVYDNINLRDFFLQKCTSDEARKRVEYELDLYEYYNMTKLLRCMIWLVDYMEENEIFWGLGRGSSVASYCLFLIGLHMVDSLKYELDVNEFLKW
;
A
#
# COMPACT_ATOMS: atom_id res chain seq x y z
N MET A 1 4.36 14.04 10.69
CA MET A 1 3.35 13.28 11.48
C MET A 1 1.98 13.90 11.23
N LYS A 2 1.05 13.13 10.66
CA LYS A 2 -0.32 13.60 10.38
C LYS A 2 -1.23 13.18 11.52
N VAL A 3 -2.04 14.11 12.05
CA VAL A 3 -3.01 13.81 13.12
C VAL A 3 -4.39 13.71 12.50
N GLN A 4 -5.09 12.60 12.77
CA GLN A 4 -6.46 12.38 12.34
C GLN A 4 -7.31 11.95 13.53
N GLY A 5 -7.86 12.93 14.24
CA GLY A 5 -8.58 12.71 15.49
C GLY A 5 -7.64 12.09 16.54
N ASN A 6 -7.95 10.86 16.97
CA ASN A 6 -7.19 10.15 18.00
C ASN A 6 -6.04 9.28 17.45
N ARG A 7 -5.76 9.40 16.14
CA ARG A 7 -4.73 8.62 15.43
C ARG A 7 -3.61 9.51 14.94
N PHE A 8 -2.39 9.00 15.04
CA PHE A 8 -1.14 9.68 14.73
C PHE A 8 -0.42 8.84 13.69
N ILE A 9 -0.27 9.40 12.50
CA ILE A 9 0.33 8.69 11.37
C ILE A 9 1.77 9.19 11.22
N SER A 10 2.73 8.27 11.39
CA SER A 10 4.16 8.54 11.18
C SER A 10 4.42 8.81 9.70
N PRO A 11 5.54 9.47 9.35
CA PRO A 11 5.95 9.62 7.95
C PRO A 11 6.09 8.27 7.22
N ASN A 12 6.44 7.21 7.95
CA ASN A 12 6.62 5.86 7.42
C ASN A 12 5.30 5.08 7.33
N GLY A 13 4.15 5.69 7.66
CA GLY A 13 2.84 5.06 7.57
C GLY A 13 2.37 4.33 8.83
N ASP A 14 3.15 4.32 9.91
CA ASP A 14 2.73 3.71 11.18
C ASP A 14 1.58 4.49 11.80
N VAL A 15 0.57 3.78 12.28
CA VAL A 15 -0.60 4.38 12.92
C VAL A 15 -0.54 4.12 14.42
N LYS A 16 -0.27 5.17 15.19
CA LYS A 16 -0.28 5.15 16.66
C LYS A 16 -1.56 5.79 17.20
N CYS A 17 -2.14 5.20 18.23
CA CYS A 17 -3.33 5.69 18.92
C CYS A 17 -2.96 6.29 20.27
N ASN A 18 -3.74 7.26 20.76
CA ASN A 18 -3.65 7.66 22.16
C ASN A 18 -4.28 6.61 23.08
N LEU A 19 -3.95 6.66 24.37
CA LEU A 19 -4.45 5.72 25.37
C LEU A 19 -5.99 5.62 25.40
N ASN A 20 -6.69 6.76 25.34
CA ASN A 20 -8.15 6.79 25.39
C ASN A 20 -8.80 6.02 24.23
N ALA A 21 -8.24 6.11 23.02
CA ALA A 21 -8.75 5.36 21.87
C ALA A 21 -8.57 3.85 22.04
N VAL A 22 -7.45 3.41 22.62
CA VAL A 22 -7.21 1.99 22.89
C VAL A 22 -8.16 1.49 23.98
N VAL A 23 -8.32 2.22 25.08
CA VAL A 23 -9.27 1.85 26.15
C VAL A 23 -10.70 1.75 25.62
N TYR A 24 -11.11 2.70 24.78
CA TYR A 24 -12.41 2.64 24.11
C TYR A 24 -12.54 1.39 23.23
N ALA A 25 -11.53 1.08 22.42
CA ALA A 25 -11.52 -0.12 21.58
C ALA A 25 -11.66 -1.41 22.41
N ILE A 26 -10.96 -1.50 23.56
CA ILE A 26 -11.09 -2.60 24.51
C ILE A 26 -12.54 -2.75 25.01
N ASN A 27 -13.16 -1.64 25.43
CA ASN A 27 -14.53 -1.65 25.94
C ASN A 27 -15.56 -2.02 24.87
N CYS A 28 -15.26 -1.75 23.60
CA CYS A 28 -16.07 -2.18 22.46
C CYS A 28 -15.81 -3.63 22.02
N GLY A 29 -14.88 -4.35 22.66
CA GLY A 29 -14.53 -5.72 22.31
C GLY A 29 -13.72 -5.85 21.02
N ALA A 30 -13.05 -4.77 20.57
CA ALA A 30 -12.17 -4.82 19.42
C ALA A 30 -10.92 -5.67 19.71
N ASP A 31 -10.35 -6.25 18.66
CA ASP A 31 -9.02 -6.85 18.75
C ASP A 31 -7.96 -5.75 18.88
N ILE A 32 -7.12 -5.88 19.89
CA ILE A 32 -6.08 -4.91 20.27
C ILE A 32 -4.68 -5.44 20.05
N GLN A 33 -4.53 -6.66 19.53
CA GLN A 33 -3.25 -7.37 19.47
C GLN A 33 -2.17 -6.59 18.73
N TYR A 34 -2.54 -5.88 17.67
CA TYR A 34 -1.63 -5.10 16.82
C TYR A 34 -1.84 -3.59 16.91
N LEU A 35 -2.57 -3.11 17.93
CA LEU A 35 -2.71 -1.67 18.16
C LEU A 35 -1.43 -1.09 18.75
N GLN A 36 -0.89 -0.05 18.13
CA GLN A 36 0.25 0.70 18.65
C GLN A 36 -0.20 1.93 19.43
N LEU A 37 0.39 2.13 20.60
CA LEU A 37 0.23 3.36 21.39
C LEU A 37 1.26 4.40 20.96
N GLN A 38 1.00 5.66 21.32
CA GLN A 38 2.04 6.68 21.25
C GLN A 38 3.20 6.34 22.20
N GLU A 39 4.39 6.84 21.89
CA GLU A 39 5.59 6.63 22.72
C GLU A 39 5.41 7.10 24.17
N ILE A 40 4.63 8.17 24.38
CA ILE A 40 4.30 8.66 25.72
C ILE A 40 3.44 7.68 26.53
N ASP A 41 2.63 6.86 25.85
CA ASP A 41 1.69 5.91 26.46
C ASP A 41 2.26 4.48 26.49
N GLU A 42 3.44 4.24 25.92
CA GLU A 42 4.09 2.93 25.87
C GLU A 42 4.26 2.25 27.25
N PRO A 43 4.55 2.97 28.36
CA PRO A 43 4.57 2.37 29.70
C PRO A 43 3.25 1.72 30.11
N GLU A 44 2.11 2.20 29.61
CA GLU A 44 0.79 1.64 29.91
C GLU A 44 0.56 0.31 29.19
N ARG A 45 1.10 0.13 27.98
CA ARG A 45 1.08 -1.16 27.26
C ARG A 45 1.78 -2.25 28.08
N LEU A 46 2.95 -1.92 28.65
CA LEU A 46 3.74 -2.86 29.45
C LEU A 46 2.97 -3.26 30.72
N LYS A 47 2.45 -2.27 31.47
CA LYS A 47 1.61 -2.52 32.66
C LYS A 47 0.39 -3.38 32.34
N PHE A 48 -0.28 -3.11 31.23
CA PHE A 48 -1.45 -3.87 30.79
C PHE A 48 -1.08 -5.35 30.53
N ASN A 49 -0.03 -5.60 29.75
CA ASN A 49 0.43 -6.96 29.47
C ASN A 49 0.92 -7.70 30.73
N ASP A 50 1.60 -7.02 31.65
CA ASP A 50 2.02 -7.61 32.92
C ASP A 50 0.82 -8.01 33.78
N ASN A 51 -0.23 -7.20 33.80
CA ASN A 51 -1.47 -7.55 34.48
C ASN A 51 -2.17 -8.73 33.79
N CYS A 52 -2.23 -8.79 32.45
CA CYS A 52 -2.74 -9.96 31.74
C CYS A 52 -2.03 -11.25 32.19
N LYS A 53 -0.70 -11.24 32.26
CA LYS A 53 0.09 -12.39 32.74
C LYS A 53 -0.25 -12.79 34.18
N LYS A 54 -0.44 -11.82 35.08
CA LYS A 54 -0.83 -12.09 36.49
C LYS A 54 -2.20 -12.79 36.59
N PHE A 55 -3.10 -12.53 35.64
CA PHE A 55 -4.40 -13.20 35.56
C PHE A 55 -4.38 -14.49 34.74
N GLY A 56 -3.20 -15.00 34.35
CA GLY A 56 -3.06 -16.22 33.56
C GLY A 56 -3.43 -16.05 32.07
N LEU A 57 -3.49 -14.81 31.58
CA LEU A 57 -3.69 -14.49 30.17
C LEU A 57 -2.35 -14.28 29.48
N GLU A 58 -2.29 -14.61 28.19
CA GLU A 58 -1.16 -14.25 27.33
C GLU A 58 -1.07 -12.74 27.11
N GLN A 59 0.05 -12.28 26.54
CA GLN A 59 0.19 -10.88 26.15
C GLN A 59 -0.85 -10.53 25.09
N ARG A 60 -1.61 -9.46 25.36
CA ARG A 60 -2.73 -9.06 24.50
C ARG A 60 -2.45 -7.87 23.63
N MET A 61 -1.42 -7.07 23.91
CA MET A 61 -0.96 -5.99 23.04
C MET A 61 0.50 -6.22 22.66
N LEU A 62 0.73 -6.73 21.46
CA LEU A 62 2.07 -7.11 21.02
C LEU A 62 2.93 -5.88 20.75
N ASP A 63 4.23 -6.05 20.95
CA ASP A 63 5.22 -5.15 20.38
C ASP A 63 5.45 -5.61 18.94
N TYR A 64 4.83 -4.92 18.00
CA TYR A 64 4.87 -5.27 16.59
C TYR A 64 5.30 -4.05 15.79
N THR A 65 6.31 -4.22 14.97
CA THR A 65 6.80 -3.21 14.04
C THR A 65 6.47 -3.65 12.63
N ILE A 66 5.89 -2.75 11.84
CA ILE A 66 5.63 -3.01 10.43
C ILE A 66 6.89 -2.68 9.65
N GLU A 67 7.50 -3.69 9.02
CA GLU A 67 8.59 -3.48 8.05
C GLU A 67 7.99 -3.11 6.69
N HIS A 68 7.59 -1.84 6.53
CA HIS A 68 6.95 -1.34 5.30
C HIS A 68 7.80 -1.62 4.04
N ASP A 69 9.13 -1.55 4.18
CA ASP A 69 10.07 -1.82 3.08
C ASP A 69 10.08 -3.28 2.62
N LYS A 70 9.62 -4.24 3.44
CA LYS A 70 9.54 -5.66 3.06
C LYS A 70 8.11 -6.13 2.82
N ASN A 71 7.11 -5.37 3.22
CA ASN A 71 5.72 -5.76 3.04
C ASN A 71 5.34 -5.99 1.57
N HIS A 72 5.94 -5.26 0.63
CA HIS A 72 5.71 -5.50 -0.78
C HIS A 72 6.18 -6.90 -1.22
N GLU A 73 7.12 -7.52 -0.51
CA GLU A 73 7.58 -8.89 -0.77
C GLU A 73 6.49 -9.91 -0.44
N LEU A 74 5.60 -9.61 0.51
CA LEU A 74 4.49 -10.48 0.93
C LEU A 74 3.32 -10.49 -0.07
N TRP A 75 3.35 -9.61 -1.08
CA TRP A 75 2.30 -9.56 -2.09
C TRP A 75 2.27 -10.85 -2.89
N ARG A 76 1.09 -11.45 -2.99
CA ARG A 76 0.87 -12.73 -3.65
C ARG A 76 0.18 -12.52 -4.99
N TYR A 77 0.85 -12.98 -6.05
CA TYR A 77 0.35 -13.10 -7.42
C TYR A 77 1.04 -14.29 -8.07
N ASP A 78 0.64 -14.68 -9.28
CA ASP A 78 1.24 -15.83 -9.97
C ASP A 78 2.74 -15.56 -10.27
N PRO A 79 3.69 -16.41 -9.81
CA PRO A 79 5.12 -16.24 -10.03
C PRO A 79 5.54 -16.17 -11.51
N VAL A 80 4.72 -16.62 -12.46
CA VAL A 80 4.99 -16.51 -13.89
C VAL A 80 5.23 -15.05 -14.29
N TYR A 81 4.56 -14.10 -13.65
CA TYR A 81 4.65 -12.67 -13.92
C TYR A 81 5.99 -12.04 -13.51
N ASP A 82 6.77 -12.70 -12.64
CA ASP A 82 8.12 -12.24 -12.29
C ASP A 82 9.07 -12.21 -13.50
N ASN A 83 8.81 -13.05 -14.50
CA ASN A 83 9.61 -13.13 -15.72
C ASN A 83 9.28 -12.04 -16.74
N ILE A 84 8.27 -11.21 -16.51
CA ILE A 84 7.90 -10.13 -17.42
C ILE A 84 8.98 -9.04 -17.38
N ASN A 85 9.58 -8.78 -18.55
CA ASN A 85 10.37 -7.56 -18.75
C ASN A 85 9.40 -6.37 -18.89
N LEU A 86 9.30 -5.58 -17.81
CA LEU A 86 8.37 -4.46 -17.73
C LEU A 86 8.63 -3.43 -18.84
N ARG A 87 9.89 -3.11 -19.16
CA ARG A 87 10.21 -2.15 -20.22
C ARG A 87 9.69 -2.63 -21.57
N ASP A 88 10.02 -3.85 -21.97
CA ASP A 88 9.57 -4.40 -23.25
C ASP A 88 8.04 -4.50 -23.30
N PHE A 89 7.41 -4.95 -22.20
CA PHE A 89 5.96 -5.10 -22.09
C PHE A 89 5.21 -3.79 -22.31
N PHE A 90 5.62 -2.70 -21.66
CA PHE A 90 4.95 -1.41 -21.80
C PHE A 90 5.31 -0.69 -23.10
N LEU A 91 6.57 -0.76 -23.54
CA LEU A 91 7.01 -0.11 -24.79
C LEU A 91 6.31 -0.66 -26.04
N GLN A 92 5.93 -1.94 -26.02
CA GLN A 92 5.14 -2.57 -27.08
C GLN A 92 3.69 -2.05 -27.13
N LYS A 93 3.14 -1.56 -26.01
CA LYS A 93 1.80 -0.98 -25.94
C LYS A 93 1.75 0.50 -26.37
N CYS A 94 2.91 1.17 -26.44
CA CYS A 94 2.99 2.58 -26.83
C CYS A 94 2.87 2.79 -28.34
N THR A 95 2.03 3.76 -28.73
CA THR A 95 1.79 4.12 -30.14
C THR A 95 2.54 5.38 -30.58
N SER A 96 2.90 6.27 -29.66
CA SER A 96 3.59 7.54 -29.93
C SER A 96 4.92 7.65 -29.17
N ASP A 97 5.83 8.51 -29.66
CA ASP A 97 7.10 8.79 -28.99
C ASP A 97 6.89 9.50 -27.65
N GLU A 98 5.83 10.28 -27.52
CA GLU A 98 5.45 10.93 -26.26
C GLU A 98 5.00 9.89 -25.22
N ALA A 99 4.18 8.92 -25.61
CA ALA A 99 3.79 7.80 -24.77
C ALA A 99 5.00 6.95 -24.35
N ARG A 100 5.95 6.71 -25.25
CA ARG A 100 7.21 6.01 -24.93
C ARG A 100 8.01 6.74 -23.85
N LYS A 101 8.25 8.04 -24.03
CA LYS A 101 8.97 8.86 -23.03
C LYS A 101 8.27 8.85 -21.68
N ARG A 102 6.92 8.95 -21.68
CA ARG A 102 6.13 8.89 -20.45
C ARG A 102 6.28 7.55 -19.74
N VAL A 103 6.17 6.44 -20.47
CA VAL A 103 6.35 5.09 -19.92
C VAL A 103 7.75 4.90 -19.35
N GLU A 104 8.79 5.30 -20.09
CA GLU A 104 10.18 5.19 -19.63
C GLU A 104 10.38 5.96 -18.32
N TYR A 105 9.87 7.20 -18.25
CA TYR A 105 9.92 8.00 -17.03
C TYR A 105 9.21 7.34 -15.84
N GLU A 106 8.00 6.81 -16.04
CA GLU A 106 7.29 6.11 -14.95
C GLU A 106 8.00 4.82 -14.53
N LEU A 107 8.53 4.05 -15.48
CA LEU A 107 9.28 2.82 -15.15
C LEU A 107 10.56 3.12 -14.37
N ASP A 108 11.27 4.18 -14.71
CA ASP A 108 12.43 4.65 -13.95
C ASP A 108 12.04 5.01 -12.50
N LEU A 109 10.87 5.62 -12.29
CA LEU A 109 10.34 5.90 -10.95
C LEU A 109 9.94 4.61 -10.20
N TYR A 110 9.26 3.67 -10.86
CA TYR A 110 8.93 2.38 -10.25
C TYR A 110 10.19 1.60 -9.85
N GLU A 111 11.26 1.66 -10.65
CA GLU A 111 12.56 1.08 -10.31
C GLU A 111 13.20 1.82 -9.12
N TYR A 112 13.23 3.15 -9.15
CA TYR A 112 13.79 4.00 -8.09
C TYR A 112 13.14 3.76 -6.73
N TYR A 113 11.81 3.60 -6.69
CA TYR A 113 11.05 3.34 -5.46
C TYR A 113 10.94 1.84 -5.10
N ASN A 114 11.62 0.95 -5.82
CA ASN A 114 11.53 -0.51 -5.64
C ASN A 114 10.08 -1.05 -5.71
N MET A 115 9.25 -0.46 -6.59
CA MET A 115 7.84 -0.79 -6.78
C MET A 115 7.59 -1.60 -8.06
N THR A 116 8.62 -2.19 -8.67
CA THR A 116 8.45 -3.03 -9.87
C THR A 116 7.61 -4.29 -9.59
N LYS A 117 7.66 -4.82 -8.35
CA LYS A 117 6.82 -5.93 -7.89
C LYS A 117 5.33 -5.56 -7.85
N LEU A 118 5.02 -4.34 -7.40
CA LEU A 118 3.67 -3.78 -7.43
C LEU A 118 3.14 -3.77 -8.87
N LEU A 119 3.95 -3.29 -9.83
CA LEU A 119 3.52 -3.21 -11.23
C LEU A 119 3.19 -4.59 -11.82
N ARG A 120 4.00 -5.61 -11.56
CA ARG A 120 3.73 -6.99 -11.97
C ARG A 120 2.46 -7.56 -11.33
N CYS A 121 2.26 -7.29 -10.04
CA CYS A 121 1.03 -7.64 -9.35
C CYS A 121 -0.20 -6.99 -9.99
N MET A 122 -0.11 -5.72 -10.42
CA MET A 122 -1.22 -5.05 -11.10
C MET A 122 -1.52 -5.66 -12.48
N ILE A 123 -0.49 -6.06 -13.24
CA ILE A 123 -0.68 -6.78 -14.51
C ILE A 123 -1.43 -8.09 -14.25
N TRP A 124 -0.96 -8.91 -13.30
CA TRP A 124 -1.62 -10.16 -12.92
C TRP A 124 -3.07 -9.92 -12.44
N LEU A 125 -3.30 -8.87 -11.65
CA LEU A 125 -4.62 -8.57 -11.13
C LEU A 125 -5.60 -8.25 -12.26
N VAL A 126 -5.19 -7.43 -13.24
CA VAL A 126 -6.01 -7.16 -14.42
C VAL A 126 -6.29 -8.44 -15.18
N ASP A 127 -5.26 -9.22 -15.52
CA ASP A 127 -5.41 -10.46 -16.29
C ASP A 127 -6.37 -11.43 -15.58
N TYR A 128 -6.20 -11.62 -14.26
CA TYR A 128 -7.10 -12.44 -13.45
C TYR A 128 -8.54 -11.94 -13.52
N MET A 129 -8.77 -10.64 -13.44
CA MET A 129 -10.11 -10.10 -13.49
C MET A 129 -10.72 -10.20 -14.90
N GLU A 130 -9.93 -10.02 -15.96
CA GLU A 130 -10.37 -10.22 -17.35
C GLU A 130 -10.75 -11.69 -17.62
N GLU A 131 -9.88 -12.63 -17.24
CA GLU A 131 -10.10 -14.07 -17.41
C GLU A 131 -11.34 -14.59 -16.68
N ASN A 132 -11.72 -13.94 -15.57
CA ASN A 132 -12.86 -14.31 -14.75
C ASN A 132 -14.09 -13.41 -14.98
N GLU A 133 -14.08 -12.55 -16.00
CA GLU A 133 -15.19 -11.63 -16.34
C GLU A 133 -15.62 -10.75 -15.14
N ILE A 134 -14.68 -10.37 -14.29
CA ILE A 134 -14.92 -9.52 -13.12
C ILE A 134 -14.89 -8.07 -13.57
N PHE A 135 -15.82 -7.24 -13.09
CA PHE A 135 -15.79 -5.79 -13.35
C PHE A 135 -15.19 -5.03 -12.15
N TRP A 136 -14.20 -4.16 -12.37
CA TRP A 136 -13.52 -3.38 -11.32
C TRP A 136 -13.69 -1.86 -11.40
N GLY A 137 -14.56 -1.37 -12.27
CA GLY A 137 -14.85 0.07 -12.40
C GLY A 137 -13.83 0.84 -13.23
N LEU A 138 -13.90 2.17 -13.14
CA LEU A 138 -13.15 3.09 -14.03
C LEU A 138 -11.77 3.51 -13.49
N GLY A 139 -11.46 3.16 -12.23
CA GLY A 139 -10.30 3.66 -11.49
C GLY A 139 -10.60 4.89 -10.61
N ARG A 140 -9.88 5.05 -9.50
CA ARG A 140 -10.07 6.16 -8.55
C ARG A 140 -8.81 6.52 -7.77
N GLY A 141 -8.81 7.71 -7.18
CA GLY A 141 -7.71 8.20 -6.37
C GLY A 141 -6.47 8.54 -7.20
N SER A 142 -5.33 8.66 -6.54
CA SER A 142 -4.07 9.07 -7.19
C SER A 142 -3.55 8.06 -8.21
N SER A 143 -3.93 6.79 -8.12
CA SER A 143 -3.52 5.74 -9.08
C SER A 143 -3.79 6.10 -10.54
N VAL A 144 -4.83 6.90 -10.78
CA VAL A 144 -5.22 7.43 -12.09
C VAL A 144 -4.13 8.27 -12.75
N ALA A 145 -3.17 8.80 -11.99
CA ALA A 145 -2.06 9.57 -12.53
C ALA A 145 -0.98 8.71 -13.21
N SER A 146 -0.96 7.38 -13.04
CA SER A 146 0.04 6.52 -13.68
C SER A 146 -0.42 6.07 -15.07
N TYR A 147 0.34 6.45 -16.08
CA TYR A 147 0.13 6.03 -17.46
C TYR A 147 0.39 4.53 -17.66
N CYS A 148 1.35 3.94 -16.94
CA CYS A 148 1.54 2.50 -16.97
C CYS A 148 0.28 1.75 -16.51
N LEU A 149 -0.38 2.21 -15.43
CA LEU A 149 -1.63 1.59 -14.95
C LEU A 149 -2.80 1.78 -15.93
N PHE A 150 -2.82 2.90 -16.67
CA PHE A 150 -3.76 3.10 -17.78
C PHE A 150 -3.53 2.09 -18.92
N LEU A 151 -2.28 1.85 -19.33
CA LEU A 151 -1.95 0.95 -20.44
C LEU A 151 -2.30 -0.52 -20.19
N ILE A 152 -2.38 -0.94 -18.92
CA ILE A 152 -2.84 -2.28 -18.55
C ILE A 152 -4.35 -2.31 -18.30
N GLY A 153 -5.09 -1.21 -18.47
CA GLY A 153 -6.55 -1.23 -18.27
C GLY A 153 -7.00 -1.26 -16.81
N LEU A 154 -6.10 -1.00 -15.85
CA LEU A 154 -6.49 -0.91 -14.44
C LEU A 154 -7.44 0.28 -14.20
N HIS A 155 -7.28 1.35 -14.97
CA HIS A 155 -8.19 2.50 -15.01
C HIS A 155 -8.36 3.03 -16.43
N MET A 156 -9.42 3.83 -16.63
CA MET A 156 -9.85 4.30 -17.95
C MET A 156 -9.52 5.77 -18.24
N VAL A 157 -8.76 6.42 -17.35
CA VAL A 157 -8.36 7.82 -17.48
C VAL A 157 -6.95 7.91 -18.06
N ASP A 158 -6.82 8.57 -19.20
CA ASP A 158 -5.54 8.78 -19.89
C ASP A 158 -4.74 9.90 -19.21
N SER A 159 -3.82 9.51 -18.32
CA SER A 159 -2.98 10.44 -17.57
C SER A 159 -2.01 11.25 -18.43
N LEU A 160 -1.67 10.77 -19.63
CA LEU A 160 -0.85 11.52 -20.56
C LEU A 160 -1.66 12.66 -21.19
N LYS A 161 -2.86 12.35 -21.68
CA LYS A 161 -3.76 13.35 -22.29
C LYS A 161 -4.15 14.48 -21.34
N TYR A 162 -4.33 14.16 -20.06
CA TYR A 162 -4.69 15.15 -19.04
C TYR A 162 -3.49 15.72 -18.28
N GLU A 163 -2.27 15.40 -18.71
CA GLU A 163 -1.01 15.88 -18.11
C GLU A 163 -0.96 15.65 -16.59
N LEU A 164 -1.50 14.51 -16.13
CA LEU A 164 -1.49 14.16 -14.72
C LEU A 164 -0.07 13.79 -14.31
N ASP A 165 0.38 14.39 -13.21
CA ASP A 165 1.71 14.13 -12.66
C ASP A 165 1.73 12.78 -11.95
N VAL A 166 2.56 11.83 -12.44
CA VAL A 166 2.73 10.51 -11.82
C VAL A 166 3.20 10.59 -10.38
N ASN A 167 3.89 11.68 -9.99
CA ASN A 167 4.28 11.92 -8.61
C ASN A 167 3.06 12.19 -7.72
N GLU A 168 1.85 12.36 -8.25
CA GLU A 168 0.63 12.33 -7.43
C GLU A 168 0.36 10.95 -6.82
N PHE A 169 0.76 9.89 -7.54
CA PHE A 169 0.65 8.49 -7.13
C PHE A 169 1.91 7.99 -6.43
N LEU A 170 3.06 8.10 -7.12
CA LEU A 170 4.35 7.64 -6.64
C LEU A 170 4.99 8.74 -5.77
N LYS A 171 4.40 8.95 -4.58
CA LYS A 171 4.94 9.85 -3.55
C LYS A 171 5.81 9.06 -2.59
N TRP A 172 6.98 9.61 -2.31
CA TRP A 172 7.82 9.21 -1.19
C TRP A 172 7.98 10.41 -0.25
#